data_AF-A0A3D5UZM8-F1
#
_entry.id   AF-A0A3D5UZM8-F1
#
_cell.length_a   1.000
_cell.length_b   1.000
_cell.length_c   1.000
_cell.angle_alpha   90.00
_cell.angle_beta   90.00
_cell.angle_gamma   90.00
#
_symmetry.space_group_name_H-M   'P 1'
#
loop_
_entity.id
_entity.type
_entity.pdbx_description
1 polymer ?
#
loop_
_entity_poly.entity_id
_entity_poly.type
_entity_poly.pdbx_seq_one_letter_code
_entity_poly.pdbx_strand_id
1 'polypeptide(L)' 'MAADDLIRKLKAALGDAGVLTGKDAEEKAVGGWSNLGIPVAVLRPASTQEVSAALKLCHAAGEPVVPWGGKTGL' A
#
# COMPACT_ATOMS: atom_id res chain seq x y z
N MET A 1 10.12 -11.86 5.54
CA MET A 1 8.96 -12.33 4.74
C MET A 1 9.25 -11.99 3.29
N ALA A 2 8.90 -12.83 2.31
CA ALA A 2 9.05 -12.43 0.89
C ALA A 2 7.92 -11.45 0.52
N ALA A 3 8.18 -10.49 -0.38
CA ALA A 3 7.20 -9.47 -0.78
C ALA A 3 5.88 -10.07 -1.30
N ASP A 4 5.97 -11.19 -2.02
CA ASP A 4 4.81 -11.93 -2.53
C ASP A 4 3.90 -12.49 -1.41
N ASP A 5 4.48 -12.96 -0.30
CA ASP A 5 3.72 -13.47 0.86
C ASP A 5 3.01 -12.32 1.59
N LEU A 6 3.65 -11.16 1.70
CA LEU A 6 3.03 -9.97 2.28
C LEU A 6 1.83 -9.52 1.44
N ILE A 7 1.97 -9.44 0.11
CA ILE A 7 0.88 -9.04 -0.80
C ILE A 7 -0.32 -9.99 -0.68
N ARG A 8 -0.08 -11.30 -0.59
CA ARG A 8 -1.17 -12.29 -0.39
C ARG A 8 -1.92 -12.05 0.93
N LYS A 9 -1.20 -11.80 2.03
CA LYS A 9 -1.81 -11.52 3.33
C LYS A 9 -2.58 -10.20 3.33
N LEU A 10 -2.06 -9.17 2.67
CA LEU A 10 -2.74 -7.89 2.52
C LEU A 10 -4.03 -8.04 1.70
N LYS A 11 -4.02 -8.81 0.60
CA LYS A 11 -5.23 -9.11 -0.18
C LYS A 11 -6.26 -9.89 0.63
N ALA A 12 -5.83 -10.84 1.46
CA ALA A 12 -6.74 -11.55 2.35
C ALA A 12 -7.39 -10.63 3.41
N ALA A 13 -6.68 -9.59 3.85
CA ALA A 13 -7.18 -8.67 4.88
C ALA A 13 -8.03 -7.51 4.30
N LEU A 14 -7.70 -6.99 3.12
CA LEU A 14 -8.32 -5.80 2.52
C LEU A 14 -9.23 -6.14 1.33
N GLY A 15 -9.24 -7.40 0.89
CA GLY A 15 -9.80 -7.83 -0.38
C GLY A 15 -8.90 -7.48 -1.57
N ASP A 16 -9.13 -8.15 -2.70
CA ASP A 16 -8.31 -7.96 -3.92
C ASP A 16 -8.35 -6.52 -4.44
N ALA A 17 -9.50 -5.86 -4.34
CA ALA A 17 -9.66 -4.46 -4.76
C ALA A 17 -8.94 -3.45 -3.84
N GLY A 18 -8.63 -3.86 -2.61
CA GLY A 18 -7.95 -3.04 -1.61
C GLY A 18 -6.43 -3.02 -1.77
N VAL A 19 -5.85 -3.83 -2.66
CA VAL A 19 -4.40 -3.95 -2.86
C VAL A 19 -4.07 -3.87 -4.35
N LEU A 20 -3.49 -2.75 -4.77
CA LEU A 20 -2.99 -2.54 -6.13
C LEU A 20 -1.50 -2.90 -6.18
N THR A 21 -1.06 -3.55 -7.25
CA THR A 21 0.33 -4.01 -7.43
C THR A 21 0.78 -3.78 -8.87
N GLY A 22 2.10 -3.74 -9.10
CA GLY A 22 2.65 -3.56 -10.45
C GLY A 22 2.17 -2.25 -11.09
N LYS A 23 1.73 -2.31 -12.34
CA LYS A 23 1.32 -1.13 -13.11
C LYS A 23 0.19 -0.32 -12.45
N ASP A 24 -0.77 -0.99 -11.81
CA ASP A 24 -1.88 -0.31 -11.12
C ASP A 24 -1.38 0.47 -9.90
N ALA A 25 -0.36 -0.03 -9.21
CA ALA A 25 0.28 0.68 -8.10
C ALA A 25 1.09 1.87 -8.61
N GLU A 26 1.88 1.68 -9.67
CA GLU A 26 2.68 2.72 -10.33
C GLU A 26 1.82 3.90 -10.79
N GLU A 27 0.71 3.64 -11.48
CA GLU A 27 -0.20 4.68 -11.96
C GLU A 27 -0.84 5.48 -10.82
N LYS A 28 -1.03 4.86 -9.65
CA LYS A 28 -1.52 5.54 -8.44
C LYS A 28 -0.40 6.19 -7.63
N ALA A 29 0.85 5.83 -7.86
CA ALA A 29 2.03 6.33 -7.16
C ALA A 29 2.54 7.70 -7.68
N VAL A 30 1.77 8.39 -8.51
CA VAL A 30 2.18 9.65 -9.14
C VAL A 30 1.66 10.86 -8.34
N GLY A 31 2.58 11.65 -7.77
CA GLY A 31 2.30 12.98 -7.22
C GLY A 31 2.63 14.05 -8.25
N GLY A 32 1.79 15.07 -8.40
CA GLY A 32 1.93 16.06 -9.48
C GLY A 32 3.20 16.93 -9.42
N TRP A 33 3.92 16.91 -8.29
CA TRP A 33 5.01 17.85 -7.98
C TRP A 33 6.31 17.18 -7.49
N SER A 34 6.29 15.88 -7.17
CA SER A 34 7.47 15.13 -6.71
C SER A 34 7.44 13.66 -7.11
N ASN A 35 8.62 13.08 -7.38
CA ASN A 35 8.77 11.69 -7.78
C ASN A 35 8.94 10.80 -6.53
N LEU A 36 7.88 10.10 -6.12
CA LEU A 36 7.82 9.37 -4.84
C LEU A 36 8.36 7.93 -4.92
N GLY A 37 9.01 7.57 -6.03
CA GLY A 37 9.44 6.21 -6.29
C GLY A 37 8.26 5.28 -6.61
N ILE A 38 8.57 4.03 -6.97
CA ILE A 38 7.57 3.02 -7.31
C ILE A 38 7.33 2.13 -6.08
N PRO A 39 6.14 2.18 -5.45
CA PRO A 39 5.83 1.30 -4.34
C PRO A 39 5.56 -0.13 -4.84
N VAL A 40 5.90 -1.12 -4.01
CA VAL A 40 5.58 -2.53 -4.28
C VAL A 40 4.06 -2.79 -4.32
N ALA A 41 3.28 -2.03 -3.54
CA ALA A 41 1.84 -2.06 -3.52
C ALA A 41 1.24 -0.73 -3.04
N VAL A 42 0.02 -0.42 -3.50
CA VAL A 42 -0.81 0.67 -2.97
C VAL A 42 -2.02 0.07 -2.27
N LEU A 43 -2.21 0.44 -1.01
CA LEU A 43 -3.30 -0.07 -0.17
C LEU A 43 -4.46 0.94 -0.11
N ARG A 44 -5.69 0.45 -0.24
CA ARG A 44 -6.93 1.25 -0.17
C ARG A 44 -7.92 0.68 0.84
N PRO A 45 -7.58 0.72 2.15
CA PRO A 45 -8.46 0.23 3.20
C PRO A 45 -9.76 1.03 3.26
N ALA A 46 -10.89 0.37 3.48
CA ALA A 46 -12.22 0.96 3.60
C ALA A 46 -12.62 1.26 5.05
N SER A 47 -11.84 0.79 6.02
CA SER A 47 -12.12 0.93 7.46
C SER A 47 -10.84 1.13 8.27
N THR A 48 -10.97 1.65 9.50
CA THR A 48 -9.83 1.79 10.41
C THR A 48 -9.30 0.44 10.90
N GLN A 49 -10.16 -0.59 10.94
CA GLN A 49 -9.78 -1.96 11.24
C GLN A 49 -8.86 -2.53 10.16
N GLU A 50 -9.17 -2.30 8.89
CA GLU A 50 -8.29 -2.68 7.78
C GLU A 50 -6.96 -1.93 7.79
N VAL A 51 -6.96 -0.62 8.12
CA VAL A 51 -5.72 0.14 8.33
C VAL A 51 -4.86 -0.52 9.41
N SER A 52 -5.46 -0.87 10.55
CA SER A 52 -4.74 -1.54 11.64
C SER A 52 -4.16 -2.89 11.21
N ALA A 53 -4.94 -3.68 10.46
CA ALA A 53 -4.49 -4.98 9.95
C ALA A 53 -3.32 -4.84 8.96
N ALA A 54 -3.42 -3.91 8.01
CA ALA A 54 -2.35 -3.62 7.05
C ALA A 54 -1.06 -3.21 7.75
N LEU A 55 -1.13 -2.26 8.69
CA LEU A 55 0.05 -1.78 9.41
C LEU A 55 0.73 -2.88 10.23
N LYS A 56 -0.03 -3.77 10.86
CA LYS A 56 0.52 -4.94 11.58
C LYS A 56 1.26 -5.88 10.63
N LEU A 57 0.70 -6.16 9.46
CA LEU A 57 1.32 -7.03 8.45
C LEU A 57 2.60 -6.41 7.89
N CYS A 58 2.57 -5.13 7.51
CA CYS A 58 3.76 -4.42 7.02
C CYS A 58 4.86 -4.35 8.09
N HIS A 59 4.49 -4.05 9.34
CA HIS A 59 5.44 -4.05 10.47
C HIS A 59 6.11 -5.41 10.67
N ALA A 60 5.31 -6.49 10.69
CA ALA A 60 5.84 -7.85 10.83
C ALA A 60 6.74 -8.28 9.65
N ALA A 61 6.54 -7.71 8.47
CA ALA A 61 7.39 -7.93 7.30
C ALA A 61 8.63 -7.01 7.25
N GLY A 62 8.69 -5.96 8.09
CA GLY A 62 9.71 -4.93 8.02
C GLY A 62 9.54 -3.98 6.83
N GLU A 63 8.34 -3.91 6.25
CA GLU A 63 8.06 -3.13 5.05
C GLU A 63 7.75 -1.67 5.43
N PRO A 64 8.43 -0.67 4.83
CA PRO A 64 8.13 0.73 5.07
C PRO A 64 6.74 1.10 4.54
N VAL A 65 6.06 2.02 5.24
CA VAL A 65 4.72 2.47 4.88
C VAL A 65 4.69 4.00 4.80
N VAL A 66 4.10 4.51 3.72
CA VAL A 66 3.87 5.95 3.52
C VAL A 66 2.36 6.21 3.49
N PRO A 67 1.79 6.83 4.54
CA PRO A 67 0.41 7.31 4.50
C PRO A 67 0.29 8.45 3.48
N TRP A 68 -0.69 8.38 2.58
CA TRP A 68 -0.81 9.36 1.52
C TRP A 68 -2.28 9.74 1.26
N GLY A 69 -2.62 10.99 1.58
CA GLY A 69 -3.96 11.56 1.40
C GLY A 69 -4.13 12.27 0.06
N GLY A 70 -4.36 13.58 0.08
CA GLY A 70 -4.68 14.39 -1.11
C GLY A 70 -3.57 14.55 -2.15
N LYS A 71 -2.38 13.99 -1.95
CA LYS A 71 -1.25 13.99 -2.91
C LYS A 71 -0.74 15.37 -3.37
N THR A 72 -0.96 16.41 -2.56
CA THR A 72 -0.52 17.78 -2.84
C THR A 72 0.66 18.24 -1.99
N GLY A 73 1.33 17.32 -1.29
CA GLY A 73 2.56 17.62 -0.55
C GLY A 73 3.71 17.93 -1.52
N LEU A 74 4.50 18.97 -1.20
CA LEU A 74 5.70 19.37 -1.94
C LEU A 74 6.92 18.60 -1.45
#